data_AF-A0A9E3B847-F1
#
_entry.id   AF-A0A9E3B847-F1
#
_cell.length_a   1.000
_cell.length_b   1.000
_cell.length_c   1.000
_cell.angle_alpha   90.00
_cell.angle_beta   90.00
_cell.angle_gamma   90.00
#
_symmetry.space_group_name_H-M   'P 1'
#
loop_
_entity.id
_entity.type
_entity.pdbx_description
1 polymer ?
#
loop_
_entity_poly.entity_id
_entity_poly.type
_entity_poly.pdbx_seq_one_letter_code
_entity_poly.pdbx_strand_id
1 'polypeptide(L)'
;APDADIFVVGYPLLVAAPEQANCHDAFTKANLSTGELTMIRTLGTQFNNVTALETLLGGVYFVPGAKTFLGHEACTSDQSAEWINEVTSSDLSGSFHPNQLGYIAYAKAVNALRADLYKYGEIRLDPSCCIE
;
A
#
# COMPACT_ATOMS: atom_id res chain seq x y z
N ALA A 1 24.18 6.98 1.71
CA ALA A 1 24.00 7.15 3.17
C ALA A 1 24.34 5.82 3.83
N PRO A 2 25.62 5.56 4.14
CA PRO A 2 26.08 4.24 4.58
C PRO A 2 25.52 3.81 5.93
N ASP A 3 25.22 4.77 6.81
CA ASP A 3 24.69 4.50 8.15
C ASP A 3 23.16 4.63 8.22
N ALA A 4 22.44 4.74 7.10
CA ALA A 4 21.01 5.00 7.13
C ALA A 4 20.20 3.78 7.57
N ASP A 5 19.18 4.02 8.40
CA ASP A 5 18.11 3.06 8.64
C ASP A 5 17.16 3.10 7.43
N ILE A 6 17.13 2.02 6.65
CA ILE A 6 16.39 1.97 5.38
C ILE A 6 15.11 1.18 5.57
N PHE A 7 14.00 1.81 5.19
CA PHE A 7 12.68 1.21 5.16
C PHE A 7 12.21 1.13 3.71
N VAL A 8 11.91 -0.06 3.24
CA VAL A 8 11.28 -0.29 1.94
C VAL A 8 9.79 -0.51 2.16
N VAL A 9 8.98 0.37 1.58
CA VAL A 9 7.52 0.30 1.70
C VAL A 9 6.96 -0.51 0.53
N GLY A 10 6.29 -1.61 0.83
CA GLY A 10 5.57 -2.40 -0.16
C GLY A 10 4.33 -1.66 -0.69
N TYR A 11 3.87 -2.05 -1.88
CA TYR A 11 2.69 -1.48 -2.51
C TYR A 11 1.41 -2.08 -1.91
N PRO A 12 0.29 -1.34 -1.95
CA PRO A 12 -1.00 -1.93 -1.62
C PRO A 12 -1.43 -2.86 -2.76
N LEU A 13 -2.40 -3.72 -2.51
CA LEU A 13 -3.13 -4.33 -3.62
C LEU A 13 -4.10 -3.27 -4.14
N LEU A 14 -4.03 -2.98 -5.44
CA LEU A 14 -4.73 -1.84 -6.01
C LEU A 14 -6.25 -2.03 -5.99
N VAL A 15 -6.69 -3.27 -6.22
CA VAL A 15 -8.10 -3.63 -6.34
C VAL A 15 -8.45 -4.75 -5.35
N ALA A 16 -9.70 -4.71 -4.88
CA ALA A 16 -10.28 -5.75 -4.05
C ALA A 16 -10.22 -7.12 -4.74
N ALA A 17 -10.38 -8.18 -3.96
CA ALA A 17 -10.45 -9.53 -4.50
C ALA A 17 -11.58 -9.62 -5.55
N PRO A 18 -11.37 -10.23 -6.75
CA PRO A 18 -12.32 -10.18 -7.84
C PRO A 18 -13.74 -10.66 -7.49
N GLU A 19 -13.85 -11.61 -6.57
CA GLU A 19 -15.11 -12.15 -6.05
C GLU A 19 -15.86 -11.21 -5.06
N GLN A 20 -15.16 -10.21 -4.53
CA GLN A 20 -15.67 -9.19 -3.61
C GLN A 20 -15.72 -7.79 -4.24
N ALA A 21 -15.15 -7.63 -5.44
CA ALA A 21 -14.96 -6.34 -6.08
C ALA A 21 -16.30 -5.70 -6.50
N ASN A 22 -16.51 -4.46 -6.05
CA ASN A 22 -17.63 -3.60 -6.44
C ASN A 22 -17.11 -2.19 -6.72
N CYS A 23 -16.71 -1.93 -7.98
CA CYS A 23 -16.22 -0.61 -8.37
C CYS A 23 -17.38 0.40 -8.43
N HIS A 24 -17.17 1.56 -7.82
CA HIS A 24 -18.15 2.63 -7.64
C HIS A 24 -18.07 3.70 -8.73
N ASP A 25 -16.92 3.90 -9.35
CA ASP A 25 -16.75 4.76 -10.52
C ASP A 25 -17.18 4.03 -11.81
N ALA A 26 -17.99 4.72 -12.61
CA ALA A 26 -18.55 4.15 -13.83
C ALA A 26 -17.48 3.83 -14.89
N PHE A 27 -16.41 4.62 -14.95
CA PHE A 27 -15.30 4.38 -15.88
C PHE A 27 -14.51 3.15 -15.46
N THR A 28 -14.13 3.02 -14.19
CA THR A 28 -13.46 1.81 -13.69
C THR A 28 -14.32 0.57 -13.91
N LYS A 29 -15.60 0.62 -13.52
CA LYS A 29 -16.53 -0.50 -13.65
C LYS A 29 -16.74 -0.95 -15.10
N ALA A 30 -16.75 -0.02 -16.05
CA ALA A 30 -16.94 -0.33 -17.47
C ALA A 30 -15.68 -0.87 -18.15
N ASN A 31 -14.49 -0.58 -17.62
CA ASN A 31 -13.22 -0.85 -18.30
C ASN A 31 -12.36 -1.94 -17.64
N LEU A 32 -12.73 -2.44 -16.45
CA LEU A 32 -12.03 -3.56 -15.80
C LEU A 32 -12.91 -4.79 -15.70
N SER A 33 -12.52 -5.83 -16.42
CA SER A 33 -13.09 -7.17 -16.30
C SER A 33 -12.59 -7.89 -15.05
N THR A 34 -13.31 -8.93 -14.63
CA THR A 34 -12.86 -9.86 -13.56
C THR A 34 -11.49 -10.45 -13.86
N GLY A 35 -11.17 -10.72 -15.13
CA GLY A 35 -9.86 -11.22 -15.56
C GLY A 35 -8.74 -10.18 -15.34
N GLU A 36 -8.99 -8.92 -15.64
CA GLU A 36 -8.04 -7.82 -15.38
C GLU A 36 -7.86 -7.56 -13.89
N LEU A 37 -8.93 -7.57 -13.09
CA LEU A 37 -8.84 -7.46 -11.63
C LEU A 37 -7.98 -8.60 -11.06
N THR A 38 -8.17 -9.82 -11.54
CA THR A 38 -7.38 -11.00 -11.14
C THR A 38 -5.92 -10.84 -11.52
N MET A 39 -5.65 -10.37 -12.74
CA MET A 39 -4.28 -10.14 -13.25
C MET A 39 -3.57 -9.05 -12.43
N ILE A 40 -4.19 -7.89 -12.24
CA ILE A 40 -3.65 -6.77 -11.45
C ILE A 40 -3.28 -7.24 -10.05
N ARG A 41 -4.20 -7.94 -9.38
CA ARG A 41 -3.98 -8.42 -8.01
C ARG A 41 -2.89 -9.49 -7.93
N THR A 42 -2.81 -10.38 -8.92
CA THR A 42 -1.75 -11.40 -9.02
C THR A 42 -0.38 -10.75 -9.19
N LEU A 43 -0.26 -9.79 -10.12
CA LEU A 43 0.98 -9.07 -10.38
C LEU A 43 1.40 -8.23 -9.16
N GLY A 44 0.46 -7.53 -8.51
CA GLY A 44 0.73 -6.79 -7.28
C GLY A 44 1.22 -7.68 -6.14
N THR A 45 0.68 -8.90 -6.02
CA THR A 45 1.14 -9.90 -5.04
C THR A 45 2.56 -10.38 -5.36
N GLN A 46 2.84 -10.72 -6.62
CA GLN A 46 4.18 -11.14 -7.04
C GLN A 46 5.22 -10.04 -6.82
N PHE A 47 4.88 -8.81 -7.19
CA PHE A 47 5.75 -7.65 -7.00
C PHE A 47 6.09 -7.42 -5.52
N ASN A 48 5.10 -7.48 -4.64
CA ASN A 48 5.31 -7.35 -3.20
C ASN A 48 6.15 -8.50 -2.63
N ASN A 49 5.96 -9.74 -3.09
CA ASN A 49 6.74 -10.89 -2.62
C ASN A 49 8.22 -10.74 -3.00
N VAL A 50 8.52 -10.35 -4.25
CA VAL A 50 9.90 -10.08 -4.69
C VAL A 50 10.48 -8.92 -3.89
N THR A 51 9.75 -7.82 -3.74
CA THR A 51 10.23 -6.65 -2.98
C THR A 51 10.54 -7.02 -1.53
N ALA A 52 9.66 -7.76 -0.86
CA ALA A 52 9.86 -8.20 0.52
C ALA A 52 11.09 -9.12 0.65
N LEU A 53 11.26 -10.07 -0.27
CA LEU A 53 12.41 -10.96 -0.29
C LEU A 53 13.72 -10.19 -0.48
N GLU A 54 13.79 -9.30 -1.47
CA GLU A 54 14.99 -8.51 -1.73
C GLU A 54 15.30 -7.53 -0.60
N THR A 55 14.27 -6.98 0.06
CA THR A 55 14.42 -6.13 1.26
C THR A 55 15.07 -6.93 2.39
N LEU A 56 14.61 -8.17 2.63
CA LEU A 56 15.20 -9.06 3.63
C LEU A 56 16.64 -9.44 3.28
N LEU A 57 16.92 -9.81 2.02
CA LEU A 57 18.27 -10.16 1.56
C LEU A 57 19.24 -8.97 1.64
N GLY A 58 18.72 -7.75 1.46
CA GLY A 58 19.46 -6.50 1.63
C GLY A 58 19.73 -6.11 3.09
N GLY A 59 19.18 -6.84 4.07
CA GLY A 59 19.34 -6.53 5.49
C GLY A 59 18.65 -5.25 5.94
N VAL A 60 17.57 -4.86 5.25
CA VAL A 60 16.79 -3.64 5.53
C VAL A 60 15.35 -3.98 5.91
N TYR A 61 14.56 -3.00 6.33
CA TYR A 61 13.23 -3.23 6.91
C TYR A 61 12.11 -3.10 5.89
N PHE A 62 11.19 -4.07 5.86
CA PHE A 62 10.03 -4.06 4.97
C PHE A 62 8.75 -3.61 5.68
N VAL A 63 8.04 -2.63 5.12
CA VAL A 63 6.70 -2.21 5.57
C VAL A 63 5.65 -2.84 4.63
N PRO A 64 4.79 -3.76 5.11
CA PRO A 64 3.93 -4.56 4.25
C PRO A 64 2.67 -3.83 3.78
N GLY A 65 2.77 -3.01 2.73
CA GLY A 65 1.66 -2.20 2.20
C GLY A 65 0.39 -2.98 1.88
N ALA A 66 0.50 -4.17 1.27
CA ALA A 66 -0.66 -5.03 1.01
C ALA A 66 -1.43 -5.41 2.28
N LYS A 67 -0.73 -5.64 3.40
CA LYS A 67 -1.36 -5.93 4.69
C LYS A 67 -1.97 -4.67 5.30
N THR A 68 -1.31 -3.52 5.15
CA THR A 68 -1.79 -2.23 5.64
C THR A 68 -3.13 -1.84 5.00
N PHE A 69 -3.34 -2.15 3.71
CA PHE A 69 -4.51 -1.74 2.94
C PHE A 69 -5.60 -2.81 2.81
N LEU A 70 -5.49 -3.94 3.51
CA LEU A 70 -6.45 -5.03 3.39
C LEU A 70 -7.88 -4.57 3.74
N GLY A 71 -8.81 -4.70 2.80
CA GLY A 71 -10.20 -4.25 2.93
C GLY A 71 -10.43 -2.79 2.52
N HIS A 72 -9.37 -2.07 2.17
CA HIS A 72 -9.36 -0.66 1.78
C HIS A 72 -8.83 -0.45 0.35
N GLU A 73 -8.76 -1.52 -0.45
CA GLU A 73 -8.43 -1.45 -1.86
C GLU A 73 -9.51 -0.71 -2.66
N ALA A 74 -9.20 -0.29 -3.90
CA ALA A 74 -10.22 0.21 -4.81
C ALA A 74 -11.22 -0.91 -5.16
N CYS A 75 -12.46 -0.53 -5.46
CA CYS A 75 -13.56 -1.45 -5.66
C CYS A 75 -13.88 -2.32 -4.43
N THR A 76 -13.60 -1.87 -3.21
CA THR A 76 -14.09 -2.57 -2.01
C THR A 76 -15.61 -2.38 -1.89
N SER A 77 -16.29 -3.19 -1.08
CA SER A 77 -17.77 -3.16 -1.03
C SER A 77 -18.35 -1.81 -0.60
N ASP A 78 -17.62 -1.08 0.24
CA ASP A 78 -17.98 0.24 0.76
C ASP A 78 -17.02 1.31 0.20
N GLN A 79 -17.52 2.20 -0.65
CA GLN A 79 -16.72 3.27 -1.25
C GLN A 79 -16.02 4.16 -0.20
N SER A 80 -16.67 4.38 0.95
CA SER A 80 -16.10 5.22 2.00
C SER A 80 -14.92 4.56 2.73
N ALA A 81 -14.77 3.25 2.58
CA ALA A 81 -13.64 2.49 3.08
C ALA A 81 -12.45 2.48 2.10
N GLU A 82 -12.58 2.98 0.87
CA GLU A 82 -11.48 2.97 -0.10
C GLU A 82 -10.36 3.92 0.33
N TRP A 83 -9.14 3.39 0.35
CA TRP A 83 -7.91 4.17 0.54
C TRP A 83 -7.13 4.33 -0.75
N ILE A 84 -7.55 3.67 -1.82
CA ILE A 84 -7.00 3.78 -3.17
C ILE A 84 -8.08 4.41 -4.06
N ASN A 85 -7.69 5.39 -4.86
CA ASN A 85 -8.61 5.97 -5.83
C ASN A 85 -8.88 4.97 -6.97
N GLU A 86 -10.14 4.85 -7.36
CA GLU A 86 -10.53 4.25 -8.64
C GLU A 86 -10.02 5.08 -9.83
N VAL A 87 -10.01 4.47 -11.02
CA VAL A 87 -9.71 5.16 -12.28
C VAL A 87 -10.93 5.98 -12.70
N THR A 88 -10.74 7.28 -12.92
CA THR A 88 -11.83 8.16 -13.37
C THR A 88 -11.50 8.76 -14.72
N SER A 89 -12.51 9.09 -15.53
CA SER A 89 -12.29 9.74 -16.83
C SER A 89 -11.81 11.20 -16.70
N SER A 90 -12.00 11.83 -15.55
CA SER A 90 -11.67 13.24 -15.30
C SER A 90 -10.31 13.44 -14.63
N ASP A 91 -9.78 12.43 -13.93
CA ASP A 91 -8.48 12.47 -13.29
C ASP A 91 -7.77 11.11 -13.38
N LEU A 92 -6.86 11.02 -14.35
CA LEU A 92 -5.99 9.87 -14.52
C LEU A 92 -4.72 9.97 -13.65
N SER A 93 -4.40 11.15 -13.10
CA SER A 93 -3.18 11.34 -12.32
C SER A 93 -3.27 10.69 -10.93
N GLY A 94 -4.44 10.73 -10.31
CA GLY A 94 -4.71 10.06 -9.04
C GLY A 94 -5.09 8.59 -9.15
N SER A 95 -5.26 8.07 -10.37
CA SER A 95 -5.74 6.70 -10.61
C SER A 95 -4.83 5.67 -9.94
N PHE A 96 -5.43 4.78 -9.13
CA PHE A 96 -4.73 3.76 -8.34
C PHE A 96 -3.66 4.26 -7.38
N HIS A 97 -3.64 5.56 -7.08
CA HIS A 97 -2.83 6.09 -6.00
C HIS A 97 -3.61 6.04 -4.68
N PRO A 98 -2.91 5.98 -3.54
CA PRO A 98 -3.53 6.24 -2.26
C PRO A 98 -4.23 7.61 -2.25
N ASN A 99 -5.39 7.67 -1.62
CA ASN A 99 -6.02 8.93 -1.26
C ASN A 99 -5.47 9.45 0.07
N GLN A 100 -6.06 10.52 0.61
CA GLN A 100 -5.62 11.11 1.87
C GLN A 100 -5.62 10.09 3.03
N LEU A 101 -6.64 9.24 3.14
CA LEU A 101 -6.73 8.21 4.19
C LEU A 101 -5.66 7.13 3.98
N GLY A 102 -5.41 6.72 2.73
CA GLY A 102 -4.35 5.78 2.39
C GLY A 102 -2.94 6.28 2.72
N TYR A 103 -2.64 7.55 2.41
CA TYR A 103 -1.35 8.14 2.80
C TYR A 103 -1.18 8.23 4.33
N ILE A 104 -2.24 8.56 5.07
CA ILE A 104 -2.23 8.53 6.54
C ILE A 104 -1.96 7.12 7.05
N ALA A 105 -2.58 6.10 6.46
CA ALA A 105 -2.37 4.70 6.84
C ALA A 105 -0.93 4.24 6.59
N TYR A 106 -0.35 4.62 5.45
CA TYR A 106 1.06 4.36 5.18
C TYR A 106 1.99 5.02 6.20
N ALA A 107 1.78 6.31 6.48
CA ALA A 107 2.59 7.03 7.47
C ALA A 107 2.52 6.35 8.84
N LYS A 108 1.31 5.92 9.27
CA LYS A 108 1.13 5.16 10.51
C LYS A 108 1.87 3.83 10.49
N ALA A 109 1.80 3.07 9.39
CA ALA A 109 2.47 1.77 9.28
C ALA A 109 4.01 1.90 9.35
N VAL A 110 4.58 2.90 8.65
CA VAL A 110 6.02 3.19 8.70
C VAL A 110 6.43 3.61 10.12
N ASN A 111 5.68 4.53 10.74
CA ASN A 111 5.99 5.03 12.08
C ASN A 111 5.86 3.95 13.15
N ALA A 112 4.88 3.04 13.03
CA ALA A 112 4.72 1.92 13.95
C ALA A 112 5.92 0.97 13.90
N LEU A 113 6.35 0.54 12.70
CA LEU A 113 7.52 -0.32 12.55
C LEU A 113 8.78 0.37 13.06
N ARG A 114 8.95 1.67 12.75
CA ARG A 114 10.07 2.47 13.25
C ARG A 114 10.09 2.49 14.79
N ALA A 115 8.95 2.76 15.43
CA ALA A 115 8.85 2.80 16.89
C ALA A 115 9.16 1.45 17.54
N ASP A 116 8.68 0.35 16.95
CA ASP A 116 8.95 -1.00 17.44
C ASP A 116 10.44 -1.35 17.36
N LEU A 117 11.09 -1.11 16.21
CA LEU A 117 12.53 -1.36 16.04
C LEU A 117 13.37 -0.50 16.98
N TYR A 118 12.98 0.75 17.17
CA TYR A 118 13.67 1.66 18.09
C TYR A 118 13.63 1.14 19.54
N LYS A 119 12.47 0.65 20.00
CA LYS A 119 12.32 0.08 21.35
C LYS A 119 13.28 -1.08 21.63
N TYR A 120 13.66 -1.83 20.61
CA TYR A 120 14.61 -2.94 20.72
C TYR A 120 16.06 -2.56 20.40
N GLY A 121 16.34 -1.29 20.08
CA GLY A 121 17.68 -0.81 19.74
C GLY A 121 18.17 -1.21 18.35
N GLU A 122 17.27 -1.66 17.47
CA GLU A 122 17.57 -2.14 16.11
C GLU A 122 17.76 -0.99 15.10
N ILE A 123 17.29 0.20 15.44
CA ILE A 123 17.48 1.44 14.66
C ILE A 123 17.88 2.59 15.58
N ARG A 124 18.46 3.64 14.98
CA ARG A 124 18.95 4.80 15.73
C ARG A 124 17.82 5.70 16.22
N LEU A 125 18.06 6.37 17.36
CA LEU A 125 17.27 7.50 17.82
C LEU A 125 17.36 8.62 16.77
N ASP A 126 16.24 8.98 16.16
CA ASP A 126 16.15 10.22 15.41
C ASP A 126 15.53 11.30 16.31
N PRO A 127 16.35 12.17 16.93
CA PRO A 127 15.84 13.26 17.78
C PRO A 127 15.05 14.32 16.98
N SER A 128 15.00 14.23 15.65
CA SER A 128 14.30 15.17 14.78
C SER A 128 12.95 14.68 14.25
N CYS A 129 12.58 13.39 14.44
CA CYS A 129 11.36 12.87 13.83
C CYS A 129 10.21 12.59 14.80
N CYS A 130 9.23 13.49 14.61
CA CYS A 130 7.81 13.24 14.44
C CYS A 130 6.98 13.33 15.74
N ILE A 131 6.43 14.52 15.94
CA ILE A 131 5.39 14.86 16.92
C ILE A 131 4.19 13.93 16.70
N GLU A 132 3.70 13.35 17.80
CA GLU A 132 2.51 12.49 17.90
C GLU A 132 1.23 13.14 17.35
#